data_AF-A0AAW8U7N2-F1
#
_entry.id   AF-A0AAW8U7N2-F1
#
_cell.length_a   1.000
_cell.length_b   1.000
_cell.length_c   1.000
_cell.angle_alpha   90.00
_cell.angle_beta   90.00
_cell.angle_gamma   90.00
#
_symmetry.space_group_name_H-M   'P 1'
#
loop_
_entity.id
_entity.type
_entity.pdbx_description
1 polymer ?
#
loop_
_entity_poly.entity_id
_entity_poly.type
_entity_poly.pdbx_seq_one_letter_code
_entity_poly.pdbx_strand_id
1 'polypeptide(L)'
;MNKEDKNQTRSLKNDRSNKDLLRTEINNATDPNVRLELTKMLLEIENEEKKRKVRRWFFVGALLLGIILLLLYLGSQETKEKHPNSSIEAKTSMSTEESTVSTTTDSSISETNLTEEQLKKWVMSILDLLPPPPTRYILDVYTENDLVYIRVGVDQLDNLGIFRVNHRGELEASGAITGVIGKENWTLMSDKYLDTTIASEFLKERDKKIANNNSNINKAREILIGKKYTIVPELYDGQDATQAMDDNKAPQNLIHDGAQDIEFLNDTEVHIGLLGNYRPDFDDTYSLTKDTLIIRDNHIPYTINDQGISFSSWTSDMDGHTITWEIRER
;
A
#
# COMPACT_ATOMS: atom_id res chain seq x y z
N MET A 1 -10.02 -27.44 -65.59
CA MET A 1 -9.70 -28.43 -64.55
C MET A 1 -8.60 -27.83 -63.69
N ASN A 2 -8.98 -27.08 -62.65
CA ASN A 2 -8.05 -26.36 -61.79
C ASN A 2 -8.37 -26.76 -60.35
N LYS A 3 -7.38 -27.28 -59.63
CA LYS A 3 -7.52 -27.74 -58.24
C LYS A 3 -7.67 -26.51 -57.33
N GLU A 4 -8.76 -26.48 -56.57
CA GLU A 4 -8.94 -25.59 -55.43
C GLU A 4 -8.00 -26.02 -54.29
N ASP A 5 -7.00 -25.20 -53.99
CA ASP A 5 -6.36 -25.22 -52.67
C ASP A 5 -7.16 -24.32 -51.74
N LYS A 6 -8.02 -24.93 -50.94
CA LYS A 6 -8.66 -24.31 -49.78
C LYS A 6 -7.61 -24.07 -48.70
N ASN A 7 -7.10 -22.84 -48.63
CA ASN A 7 -6.41 -22.35 -47.44
C ASN A 7 -7.39 -22.34 -46.26
N GLN A 8 -7.34 -23.41 -45.45
CA GLN A 8 -7.88 -23.40 -44.09
C GLN A 8 -6.97 -22.52 -43.23
N THR A 9 -7.24 -21.22 -43.17
CA THR A 9 -6.81 -20.43 -42.03
C THR A 9 -7.55 -20.95 -40.81
N ARG A 10 -6.86 -21.75 -39.99
CA ARG A 10 -7.25 -22.02 -38.62
C ARG A 10 -7.38 -20.66 -37.92
N SER A 11 -8.61 -20.16 -37.83
CA SER A 11 -8.96 -19.10 -36.88
C SER A 11 -8.59 -19.61 -35.50
N LEU A 12 -7.45 -19.14 -34.99
CA LEU A 12 -7.10 -19.22 -33.59
C LEU A 12 -8.19 -18.44 -32.86
N LYS A 13 -9.23 -19.15 -32.41
CA LYS A 13 -10.16 -18.66 -31.41
C LYS A 13 -9.31 -18.22 -30.22
N ASN A 14 -9.13 -16.91 -30.13
CA ASN A 14 -8.38 -16.27 -29.07
C ASN A 14 -9.30 -16.27 -27.84
N ASP A 15 -9.38 -17.39 -27.13
CA ASP A 15 -10.04 -17.51 -25.81
C ASP A 15 -9.20 -16.79 -24.73
N ARG A 16 -8.72 -15.58 -25.02
CA ARG A 16 -8.10 -14.72 -24.01
C ARG A 16 -9.21 -14.21 -23.10
N SER A 17 -9.03 -14.40 -21.80
CA SER A 17 -9.90 -13.79 -20.80
C SER A 17 -9.96 -12.28 -21.05
N ASN A 18 -11.10 -11.64 -20.82
CA ASN A 18 -11.21 -10.18 -20.93
C ASN A 18 -10.12 -9.45 -20.11
N LYS A 19 -9.65 -10.08 -19.02
CA LYS A 19 -8.50 -9.60 -18.24
C LYS A 19 -7.19 -9.61 -19.03
N ASP A 20 -6.93 -10.64 -19.83
CA ASP A 20 -5.71 -10.76 -20.63
C ASP A 20 -5.71 -9.78 -21.81
N LEU A 21 -6.89 -9.50 -22.37
CA LEU A 21 -7.08 -8.46 -23.38
C LEU A 21 -6.79 -7.08 -22.78
N LEU A 22 -7.41 -6.76 -21.64
CA LEU A 22 -7.16 -5.49 -20.93
C LEU A 22 -5.69 -5.34 -20.53
N ARG A 23 -5.04 -6.40 -20.05
CA ARG A 23 -3.59 -6.39 -19.76
C ARG A 23 -2.75 -6.10 -21.00
N THR A 24 -3.13 -6.66 -22.14
CA THR A 24 -2.43 -6.43 -23.42
C THR A 24 -2.63 -4.98 -23.88
N GLU A 25 -3.84 -4.44 -23.74
CA GLU A 25 -4.17 -3.05 -24.10
C GLU A 25 -3.48 -2.03 -23.18
N ILE A 26 -3.41 -2.30 -21.87
CA ILE A 26 -2.65 -1.50 -20.90
C ILE A 26 -1.17 -1.42 -21.30
N ASN A 27 -0.57 -2.56 -21.70
CA ASN A 27 0.84 -2.62 -22.10
C ASN A 27 1.11 -1.88 -23.43
N ASN A 28 0.09 -1.76 -24.29
CA ASN A 28 0.20 -1.07 -25.58
C ASN A 28 -0.25 0.41 -25.52
N ALA A 29 -0.83 0.86 -24.41
CA ALA A 29 -1.32 2.22 -24.26
C ALA A 29 -0.18 3.20 -23.97
N THR A 30 0.08 4.12 -24.90
CA THR A 30 1.07 5.19 -24.77
C THR A 30 0.54 6.41 -24.01
N ASP A 31 -0.79 6.57 -23.94
CA ASP A 31 -1.45 7.67 -23.24
C ASP A 31 -1.69 7.32 -21.75
N PRO A 32 -1.20 8.15 -20.80
CA PRO A 32 -1.38 7.94 -19.37
C PRO A 32 -2.84 7.86 -18.90
N ASN A 33 -3.75 8.62 -19.50
CA ASN A 33 -5.16 8.65 -19.10
C ASN A 33 -5.89 7.39 -19.56
N VAL A 34 -5.64 6.95 -20.79
CA VAL A 34 -6.18 5.70 -21.33
C VAL A 34 -5.70 4.50 -20.51
N ARG A 35 -4.41 4.51 -20.13
CA ARG A 35 -3.82 3.48 -19.27
C ARG A 35 -4.45 3.47 -17.87
N LEU A 36 -4.74 4.63 -17.29
CA LEU A 36 -5.42 4.75 -16.00
C LEU A 36 -6.84 4.16 -16.05
N GLU A 37 -7.62 4.47 -17.09
CA GLU A 37 -8.96 3.93 -17.26
C GLU A 37 -8.97 2.41 -17.46
N LEU A 38 -8.07 1.88 -18.29
CA LEU A 38 -7.93 0.43 -18.48
C LEU A 38 -7.52 -0.28 -17.18
N THR A 39 -6.65 0.35 -16.38
CA THR A 39 -6.25 -0.17 -15.06
C THR A 39 -7.42 -0.17 -14.08
N LYS A 40 -8.24 0.88 -14.06
CA LYS A 40 -9.47 0.94 -13.24
C LYS A 40 -10.45 -0.18 -13.63
N MET A 41 -10.67 -0.39 -14.93
CA MET A 41 -11.54 -1.46 -15.43
C MET A 41 -11.02 -2.85 -15.02
N LEU A 42 -9.71 -3.08 -15.09
CA LEU A 42 -9.12 -4.36 -14.67
C LEU A 42 -9.33 -4.61 -13.16
N LEU A 43 -9.13 -3.58 -12.34
CA LEU A 43 -9.33 -3.65 -10.89
C LEU A 43 -10.80 -3.90 -10.53
N GLU A 44 -11.74 -3.28 -11.26
CA GLU A 44 -13.17 -3.47 -11.09
C GLU A 44 -13.57 -4.93 -11.36
N ILE A 45 -13.13 -5.50 -12.49
CA ILE A 45 -13.39 -6.91 -12.84
C ILE A 45 -12.85 -7.86 -11.76
N GLU A 46 -11.66 -7.59 -11.23
CA GLU A 46 -11.07 -8.40 -10.16
C GLU A 46 -11.86 -8.34 -8.84
N ASN A 47 -12.28 -7.13 -8.45
CA ASN A 47 -13.14 -6.96 -7.29
C ASN A 47 -14.50 -7.64 -7.46
N GLU A 48 -15.09 -7.61 -8.66
CA GLU A 48 -16.33 -8.33 -8.95
C GLU A 48 -16.17 -9.85 -8.88
N GLU A 49 -15.06 -10.40 -9.39
CA GLU A 49 -14.76 -11.83 -9.28
C GLU A 49 -14.56 -12.26 -7.83
N LYS A 50 -13.86 -11.45 -7.02
CA LYS A 50 -13.68 -11.69 -5.59
C LYS A 50 -15.04 -11.68 -4.88
N LYS A 51 -15.89 -10.69 -5.15
CA LYS A 51 -17.28 -10.63 -4.63
C LYS A 51 -18.12 -11.83 -5.09
N ARG A 52 -17.95 -12.32 -6.33
CA ARG A 52 -18.63 -13.51 -6.83
C ARG A 52 -18.15 -14.80 -6.16
N LYS A 53 -16.84 -14.95 -5.94
CA LYS A 53 -16.27 -16.07 -5.17
C LYS A 53 -16.80 -16.06 -3.73
N VAL A 54 -16.77 -14.92 -3.05
CA VAL A 54 -17.30 -14.78 -1.69
C VAL A 54 -18.78 -15.13 -1.63
N ARG A 55 -19.60 -14.66 -2.59
CA ARG A 55 -21.02 -15.05 -2.67
C ARG A 55 -21.19 -16.56 -2.83
N ARG A 56 -20.42 -17.22 -3.70
CA ARG A 56 -20.46 -18.69 -3.85
C ARG A 56 -20.11 -19.42 -2.55
N TRP A 57 -19.07 -18.98 -1.83
CA TRP A 57 -18.70 -19.56 -0.53
C TRP A 57 -19.76 -19.32 0.55
N PHE A 58 -20.42 -18.16 0.54
CA PHE A 58 -21.53 -17.87 1.45
C PHE A 58 -22.73 -18.81 1.21
N PHE A 59 -23.08 -19.07 -0.05
CA PHE A 59 -24.15 -20.04 -0.37
C PHE A 59 -23.79 -21.47 0.05
N VAL A 60 -22.54 -21.91 -0.16
CA VAL A 60 -22.08 -23.23 0.30
C VAL A 60 -22.07 -23.32 1.82
N GLY A 61 -21.63 -22.27 2.51
CA GLY A 61 -21.66 -22.18 3.98
C GLY A 61 -23.08 -22.22 4.55
N ALA A 62 -24.01 -21.46 3.96
CA ALA A 62 -25.41 -21.47 4.37
C ALA A 62 -26.08 -22.84 4.16
N LEU A 63 -25.75 -23.53 3.06
CA LEU A 63 -26.25 -24.89 2.79
C LEU A 63 -25.74 -25.89 3.83
N LEU A 64 -24.45 -25.85 4.16
CA LEU A 64 -23.84 -26.69 5.20
C LEU A 64 -24.45 -26.43 6.59
N LEU A 65 -24.69 -25.16 6.93
CA LEU A 65 -25.29 -24.77 8.20
C LEU A 65 -26.75 -25.26 8.32
N GLY A 66 -27.50 -25.21 7.20
CA GLY A 66 -28.83 -25.80 7.11
C GLY A 66 -28.84 -27.33 7.30
N ILE A 67 -27.86 -28.04 6.74
CA ILE A 67 -27.71 -29.50 6.92
C ILE A 67 -27.37 -29.83 8.39
N ILE A 68 -26.49 -29.05 9.03
CA ILE A 68 -26.13 -29.23 10.45
C ILE A 68 -27.34 -29.00 11.35
N LEU A 69 -28.13 -27.95 11.11
CA LEU A 69 -29.36 -27.68 11.85
C LEU A 69 -30.40 -28.79 11.66
N LEU A 70 -30.51 -29.36 10.45
CA LEU A 70 -31.39 -30.49 10.17
C LEU A 70 -30.96 -31.75 10.94
N LEU A 71 -29.66 -32.05 11.00
CA LEU A 71 -29.11 -33.18 11.75
C LEU A 71 -29.31 -33.01 13.27
N LEU A 72 -29.13 -31.79 13.81
CA LEU A 72 -29.42 -31.49 15.21
C LEU A 72 -30.91 -31.59 15.53
N TYR A 73 -31.78 -31.18 14.60
CA TYR A 73 -33.23 -31.33 14.74
C TYR A 73 -33.65 -32.81 14.74
N LEU A 74 -33.12 -33.63 13.84
CA LEU A 74 -33.39 -35.08 13.83
C LEU A 74 -32.81 -35.81 15.04
N GLY A 75 -31.66 -35.38 15.57
CA GLY A 75 -31.04 -35.94 16.77
C GLY A 75 -31.77 -35.65 18.08
N SER A 76 -32.77 -34.77 18.06
CA SER A 76 -33.56 -34.36 19.25
C SER A 76 -34.84 -35.17 19.45
N GLN A 77 -35.19 -36.10 18.54
CA GLN A 77 -36.31 -37.02 18.75
C GLN A 77 -35.84 -38.32 19.41
N GLU A 78 -36.02 -38.39 20.74
CA GLU A 78 -35.91 -39.63 21.50
C GLU A 78 -36.87 -40.69 20.97
N THR A 79 -36.34 -41.82 20.50
CA THR A 79 -37.09 -43.09 20.48
C THR A 79 -36.69 -43.91 21.70
N LYS A 80 -37.71 -44.30 22.47
CA LYS A 80 -37.60 -45.08 23.70
C LYS A 80 -37.08 -46.49 23.44
N GLU A 81 -36.31 -46.97 24.43
CA GLU A 81 -35.61 -48.25 24.61
C GLU A 81 -36.28 -49.53 24.06
N LYS A 82 -35.42 -50.54 23.74
CA LYS A 82 -35.38 -51.85 24.44
C LYS A 82 -34.18 -52.71 23.99
N HIS A 83 -33.41 -53.21 24.96
CA HIS A 83 -32.50 -54.37 24.84
C HIS A 83 -33.30 -55.68 24.75
N PRO A 84 -32.75 -56.75 24.10
CA PRO A 84 -32.21 -57.84 24.91
C PRO A 84 -30.95 -58.55 24.34
N ASN A 85 -30.29 -59.30 25.24
CA ASN A 85 -29.12 -60.16 25.04
C ASN A 85 -29.34 -61.31 24.04
N SER A 86 -28.30 -61.72 23.28
CA SER A 86 -27.50 -62.94 23.54
C SER A 86 -26.73 -63.46 22.31
N SER A 87 -25.47 -63.83 22.56
CA SER A 87 -24.77 -65.03 22.10
C SER A 87 -24.14 -65.14 20.69
N ILE A 88 -22.92 -65.72 20.73
CA ILE A 88 -22.18 -66.55 19.76
C ILE A 88 -21.17 -65.87 18.82
N GLU A 89 -19.95 -66.41 18.94
CA GLU A 89 -18.70 -66.24 18.22
C GLU A 89 -18.80 -66.39 16.69
N ALA A 90 -17.94 -65.66 15.95
CA ALA A 90 -17.04 -66.27 14.96
C ALA A 90 -15.96 -65.28 14.47
N LYS A 91 -14.75 -65.82 14.37
CA LYS A 91 -13.46 -65.31 13.88
C LYS A 91 -13.53 -64.50 12.58
N THR A 92 -12.61 -63.53 12.43
CA THR A 92 -11.67 -63.45 11.28
C THR A 92 -10.57 -62.42 11.58
N SER A 93 -9.32 -62.89 11.48
CA SER A 93 -8.07 -62.15 11.60
C SER A 93 -7.79 -61.30 10.35
N MET A 94 -7.14 -60.13 10.49
CA MET A 94 -5.95 -59.78 9.70
C MET A 94 -5.28 -58.47 10.17
N SER A 95 -3.96 -58.52 10.18
CA SER A 95 -2.94 -57.52 10.52
C SER A 95 -2.93 -56.30 9.59
N THR A 96 -2.49 -55.14 10.06
CA THR A 96 -1.62 -54.22 9.28
C THR A 96 -0.82 -53.28 10.20
N GLU A 97 0.48 -53.58 10.29
CA GLU A 97 1.65 -52.67 10.28
C GLU A 97 1.65 -51.38 11.11
N GLU A 98 2.51 -51.38 12.13
CA GLU A 98 3.14 -50.18 12.71
C GLU A 98 3.97 -49.46 11.64
N SER A 99 3.54 -48.27 11.23
CA SER A 99 4.41 -47.32 10.53
C SER A 99 5.22 -46.53 11.55
N THR A 100 6.52 -46.75 11.48
CA THR A 100 7.59 -46.10 12.23
C THR A 100 7.60 -44.60 11.94
N VAL A 101 7.37 -43.82 12.99
CA VAL A 101 7.59 -42.38 13.04
C VAL A 101 9.08 -42.12 12.78
N SER A 102 9.38 -41.55 11.63
CA SER A 102 10.72 -41.05 11.32
C SER A 102 10.92 -39.73 12.06
N THR A 103 11.54 -39.81 13.23
CA THR A 103 12.03 -38.65 13.97
C THR A 103 13.14 -38.00 13.14
N THR A 104 12.83 -36.86 12.51
CA THR A 104 13.84 -36.04 11.87
C THR A 104 14.62 -35.35 12.98
N THR A 105 15.89 -35.74 13.13
CA THR A 105 16.87 -35.07 13.97
C THR A 105 16.89 -33.57 13.70
N ASP A 106 16.70 -32.76 14.75
CA ASP A 106 16.95 -31.32 14.78
C ASP A 106 18.43 -31.06 14.45
N SER A 107 18.76 -30.95 13.17
CA SER A 107 19.97 -30.27 12.74
C SER A 107 19.77 -28.79 13.04
N SER A 108 20.48 -28.25 14.03
CA SER A 108 20.61 -26.81 14.25
C SER A 108 20.98 -26.16 12.91
N ILE A 109 20.03 -25.39 12.35
CA ILE A 109 20.23 -24.63 11.12
C ILE A 109 21.17 -23.47 11.47
N SER A 110 22.20 -23.25 10.65
CA SER A 110 23.09 -22.09 10.78
C SER A 110 22.59 -20.99 9.84
N GLU A 111 22.10 -19.89 10.41
CA GLU A 111 21.53 -18.77 9.65
C GLU A 111 22.55 -18.09 8.72
N THR A 112 23.84 -18.16 9.05
CA THR A 112 24.93 -17.63 8.20
C THR A 112 25.32 -18.57 7.05
N ASN A 113 24.85 -19.82 7.04
CA ASN A 113 25.21 -20.85 6.06
C ASN A 113 23.95 -21.53 5.48
N LEU A 114 23.01 -20.73 4.99
CA LEU A 114 21.80 -21.22 4.36
C LEU A 114 22.03 -21.60 2.90
N THR A 115 21.35 -22.67 2.46
CA THR A 115 21.21 -22.95 1.03
C THR A 115 20.32 -21.90 0.35
N GLU A 116 20.42 -21.77 -0.97
CA GLU A 116 19.58 -20.84 -1.75
C GLU A 116 18.08 -21.06 -1.50
N GLU A 117 17.65 -22.33 -1.43
CA GLU A 117 16.26 -22.70 -1.17
C GLU A 117 15.80 -22.35 0.25
N GLN A 118 16.69 -22.51 1.25
CA GLN A 118 16.39 -22.09 2.62
C GLN A 118 16.26 -20.56 2.70
N LEU A 119 17.17 -19.81 2.08
CA LEU A 119 17.10 -18.35 2.05
C LEU A 119 15.80 -17.87 1.36
N LYS A 120 15.47 -18.44 0.19
CA LYS A 120 14.20 -18.14 -0.50
C LYS A 120 13.00 -18.42 0.39
N LYS A 121 13.00 -19.54 1.12
CA LYS A 121 11.93 -19.90 2.05
C LYS A 121 11.79 -18.90 3.20
N TRP A 122 12.91 -18.45 3.78
CA TRP A 122 12.90 -17.46 4.84
C TRP A 122 12.35 -16.12 4.36
N VAL A 123 12.79 -15.67 3.19
CA VAL A 123 12.30 -14.42 2.59
C VAL A 123 10.82 -14.54 2.23
N MET A 124 10.39 -15.68 1.70
CA MET A 124 8.97 -15.91 1.42
C MET A 124 8.11 -15.84 2.68
N SER A 125 8.58 -16.32 3.84
CA SER A 125 7.82 -16.18 5.09
C SER A 125 7.61 -14.72 5.51
N ILE A 126 8.50 -13.81 5.11
CA ILE A 126 8.28 -12.36 5.29
C ILE A 126 7.29 -11.83 4.26
N LEU A 127 7.45 -12.24 2.99
CA LEU A 127 6.59 -11.79 1.90
C LEU A 127 5.12 -12.24 2.07
N ASP A 128 4.87 -13.38 2.71
CA ASP A 128 3.53 -13.89 3.04
C ASP A 128 2.78 -12.98 4.04
N LEU A 129 3.48 -12.09 4.74
CA LEU A 129 2.87 -11.06 5.58
C LEU A 129 2.34 -9.86 4.77
N LEU A 130 2.79 -9.70 3.53
CA LEU A 130 2.39 -8.61 2.65
C LEU A 130 1.12 -8.99 1.87
N PRO A 131 0.39 -7.99 1.34
CA PRO A 131 -0.66 -8.26 0.36
C PRO A 131 -0.08 -9.05 -0.83
N PRO A 132 -0.79 -10.09 -1.31
CA PRO A 132 -0.28 -10.92 -2.38
C PRO A 132 -0.08 -10.08 -3.65
N PRO A 133 1.00 -10.32 -4.41
CA PRO A 133 1.27 -9.58 -5.63
C PRO A 133 0.23 -9.94 -6.71
N PRO A 134 0.03 -9.08 -7.72
CA PRO A 134 -0.89 -9.35 -8.83
C PRO A 134 -0.50 -10.58 -9.67
N THR A 135 0.75 -10.99 -9.62
CA THR A 135 1.28 -12.19 -10.30
C THR A 135 2.00 -13.11 -9.30
N ARG A 136 3.34 -13.14 -9.33
CA ARG A 136 4.20 -13.95 -8.44
C ARG A 136 5.45 -13.17 -8.11
N TYR A 137 6.06 -13.49 -6.97
CA TYR A 137 7.39 -13.00 -6.65
C TYR A 137 8.44 -13.66 -7.54
N ILE A 138 9.42 -12.86 -7.95
CA ILE A 138 10.64 -13.29 -8.62
C ILE A 138 11.77 -13.05 -7.62
N LEU A 139 12.51 -14.11 -7.28
CA LEU A 139 13.53 -14.11 -6.24
C LEU A 139 14.89 -14.43 -6.84
N ASP A 140 15.75 -13.42 -6.96
CA ASP A 140 17.09 -13.55 -7.53
C ASP A 140 18.14 -13.46 -6.42
N VAL A 141 18.83 -14.57 -6.15
CA VAL A 141 19.86 -14.66 -5.12
C VAL A 141 21.22 -14.30 -5.73
N TYR A 142 21.98 -13.46 -5.03
CA TYR A 142 23.33 -13.07 -5.42
C TYR A 142 24.20 -12.81 -4.20
N THR A 143 25.51 -12.78 -4.40
CA THR A 143 26.50 -12.53 -3.34
C THR A 143 27.26 -11.24 -3.65
N GLU A 144 27.41 -10.39 -2.64
CA GLU A 144 28.16 -9.13 -2.74
C GLU A 144 28.79 -8.85 -1.37
N ASN A 145 30.05 -8.40 -1.31
CA ASN A 145 30.75 -8.05 -0.06
C ASN A 145 30.63 -9.11 1.05
N ASP A 146 30.83 -10.39 0.71
CA ASP A 146 30.73 -11.54 1.63
C ASP A 146 29.35 -11.76 2.30
N LEU A 147 28.30 -11.11 1.78
CA LEU A 147 26.92 -11.30 2.22
C LEU A 147 26.07 -11.89 1.09
N VAL A 148 25.06 -12.67 1.47
CA VAL A 148 24.07 -13.21 0.54
C VAL A 148 22.86 -12.28 0.52
N TYR A 149 22.47 -11.88 -0.68
CA TYR A 149 21.34 -11.02 -0.97
C TYR A 149 20.29 -11.76 -1.77
N ILE A 150 19.05 -11.30 -1.66
CA ILE A 150 17.96 -11.71 -2.53
C ILE A 150 17.19 -10.48 -2.98
N ARG A 151 17.12 -10.30 -4.30
CA ARG A 151 16.28 -9.29 -4.92
C ARG A 151 14.87 -9.84 -5.06
N VAL A 152 13.89 -9.06 -4.64
CA VAL A 152 12.48 -9.39 -4.79
C VAL A 152 11.87 -8.50 -5.86
N GLY A 153 11.43 -9.11 -6.95
CA GLY A 153 10.66 -8.48 -8.00
C GLY A 153 9.23 -9.02 -8.05
N VAL A 154 8.37 -8.31 -8.77
CA VAL A 154 7.09 -8.83 -9.27
C VAL A 154 7.12 -8.61 -10.78
N ASP A 155 6.47 -9.47 -11.56
CA ASP A 155 6.41 -9.31 -13.02
C ASP A 155 6.00 -7.88 -13.40
N GLN A 156 6.82 -7.20 -14.21
CA GLN A 156 6.69 -5.78 -14.62
C GLN A 156 6.90 -4.71 -13.51
N LEU A 157 7.33 -5.10 -12.31
CA LEU A 157 7.66 -4.17 -11.21
C LEU A 157 9.05 -4.51 -10.68
N ASP A 158 10.04 -3.79 -11.20
CA ASP A 158 11.42 -3.98 -10.79
C ASP A 158 11.58 -3.57 -9.32
N ASN A 159 12.22 -4.46 -8.55
CA ASN A 159 12.82 -4.14 -7.25
C ASN A 159 11.82 -3.73 -6.14
N LEU A 160 10.84 -4.59 -5.85
CA LEU A 160 9.93 -4.45 -4.69
C LEU A 160 10.74 -4.28 -3.38
N GLY A 161 11.85 -5.00 -3.27
CA GLY A 161 12.79 -4.83 -2.18
C GLY A 161 13.98 -5.76 -2.34
N ILE A 162 14.94 -5.59 -1.44
CA ILE A 162 16.13 -6.44 -1.35
C ILE A 162 16.22 -6.91 0.09
N PHE A 163 16.50 -8.20 0.28
CA PHE A 163 16.89 -8.74 1.58
C PHE A 163 18.34 -9.16 1.57
N ARG A 164 18.94 -9.21 2.76
CA ARG A 164 20.26 -9.82 2.98
C ARG A 164 20.31 -10.54 4.31
N VAL A 165 21.18 -11.53 4.41
CA VAL A 165 21.60 -12.09 5.70
C VAL A 165 22.88 -11.37 6.12
N ASN A 166 22.87 -10.67 7.24
CA ASN A 166 24.06 -9.95 7.73
C ASN A 166 25.05 -10.91 8.44
N HIS A 167 26.21 -10.39 8.86
CA HIS A 167 27.24 -11.20 9.53
C HIS A 167 26.80 -11.80 10.89
N ARG A 168 25.67 -11.35 11.46
CA ARG A 168 25.09 -11.91 12.69
C ARG A 168 24.09 -13.04 12.40
N GLY A 169 23.84 -13.35 11.13
CA GLY A 169 22.80 -14.32 10.75
C GLY A 169 21.39 -13.75 10.82
N GLU A 170 21.23 -12.43 10.79
CA GLU A 170 19.92 -11.79 10.82
C GLU A 170 19.48 -11.42 9.39
N LEU A 171 18.18 -11.58 9.11
CA LEU A 171 17.57 -11.17 7.86
C LEU A 171 17.16 -9.70 7.92
N GLU A 172 17.71 -8.89 7.05
CA GLU A 172 17.39 -7.47 6.89
C GLU A 172 16.76 -7.22 5.52
N ALA A 173 15.92 -6.18 5.42
CA ALA A 173 15.30 -5.76 4.17
C ALA A 173 15.48 -4.26 3.90
N SER A 174 15.35 -3.88 2.63
CA SER A 174 15.34 -2.50 2.16
C SER A 174 14.40 -2.33 0.96
N GLY A 175 14.03 -1.08 0.63
CA GLY A 175 13.18 -0.74 -0.51
C GLY A 175 11.70 -0.62 -0.14
N ALA A 176 10.82 -0.80 -1.13
CA ALA A 176 9.39 -0.54 -0.97
C ALA A 176 8.72 -1.41 0.12
N ILE A 177 9.25 -2.61 0.39
CA ILE A 177 8.82 -3.46 1.52
C ILE A 177 8.96 -2.73 2.86
N THR A 178 9.98 -1.91 3.02
CA THR A 178 10.22 -1.16 4.27
C THR A 178 9.59 0.24 4.26
N GLY A 179 9.27 0.77 3.07
CA GLY A 179 8.93 2.18 2.89
C GLY A 179 10.12 3.13 2.98
N VAL A 180 11.33 2.62 3.20
CA VAL A 180 12.59 3.38 3.23
C VAL A 180 13.40 3.03 1.99
N ILE A 181 13.64 4.02 1.13
CA ILE A 181 14.37 3.84 -0.13
C ILE A 181 15.81 4.31 0.10
N GLY A 182 16.79 3.45 -0.18
CA GLY A 182 18.22 3.79 -0.11
C GLY A 182 19.09 2.58 0.19
N LYS A 183 20.25 2.48 -0.47
CA LYS A 183 21.14 1.30 -0.37
C LYS A 183 21.72 1.03 1.03
N GLU A 184 21.68 2.01 1.92
CA GLU A 184 22.23 1.90 3.29
C GLU A 184 21.16 1.78 4.38
N ASN A 185 19.89 1.88 4.01
CA ASN A 185 18.79 1.78 4.96
C ASN A 185 18.29 0.34 5.03
N TRP A 186 18.78 -0.40 6.04
CA TRP A 186 18.43 -1.78 6.30
C TRP A 186 17.56 -1.89 7.54
N THR A 187 16.43 -2.59 7.41
CA THR A 187 15.49 -2.85 8.49
C THR A 187 15.58 -4.32 8.88
N LEU A 188 15.81 -4.61 10.16
CA LEU A 188 15.76 -5.97 10.69
C LEU A 188 14.35 -6.55 10.52
N MET A 189 14.25 -7.71 9.87
CA MET A 189 12.99 -8.42 9.61
C MET A 189 12.88 -9.72 10.41
N SER A 190 14.01 -10.35 10.70
CA SER A 190 14.05 -11.62 11.43
C SER A 190 15.45 -11.87 11.98
N ASP A 191 15.54 -12.28 13.24
CA ASP A 191 16.78 -12.67 13.91
C ASP A 191 16.96 -14.20 13.98
N LYS A 192 15.96 -14.97 13.52
CA LYS A 192 15.98 -16.42 13.55
C LYS A 192 15.29 -17.02 12.33
N TYR A 193 15.85 -18.10 11.78
CA TYR A 193 15.31 -18.72 10.57
C TYR A 193 13.80 -19.03 10.68
N LEU A 194 13.01 -18.47 9.76
CA LEU A 194 11.55 -18.55 9.67
C LEU A 194 10.74 -17.88 10.80
N ASP A 195 11.39 -17.21 11.75
CA ASP A 195 10.68 -16.40 12.74
C ASP A 195 10.25 -15.06 12.11
N THR A 196 8.96 -14.81 12.04
CA THR A 196 8.37 -13.64 11.40
C THR A 196 7.92 -12.57 12.40
N THR A 197 8.18 -12.75 13.69
CA THR A 197 7.66 -11.88 14.77
C THR A 197 8.08 -10.42 14.56
N ILE A 198 9.38 -10.18 14.34
CA ILE A 198 9.94 -8.84 14.12
C ILE A 198 9.32 -8.19 12.87
N ALA A 199 9.30 -8.90 11.75
CA ALA A 199 8.68 -8.40 10.52
C ALA A 199 7.19 -8.10 10.71
N SER A 200 6.44 -8.96 11.40
CA SER A 200 5.01 -8.77 11.63
C SER A 200 4.75 -7.50 12.45
N GLU A 201 5.50 -7.27 13.52
CA GLU A 201 5.39 -6.06 14.34
C GLU A 201 5.77 -4.81 13.56
N PHE A 202 6.87 -4.86 12.81
CA PHE A 202 7.31 -3.76 11.94
C PHE A 202 6.24 -3.39 10.91
N LEU A 203 5.70 -4.38 10.18
CA LEU A 203 4.68 -4.16 9.15
C LEU A 203 3.38 -3.61 9.73
N LYS A 204 2.96 -4.10 10.90
CA LYS A 204 1.78 -3.55 11.61
C LYS A 204 1.96 -2.08 11.96
N GLU A 205 3.12 -1.69 12.51
CA GLU A 205 3.38 -0.30 12.87
C GLU A 205 3.50 0.59 11.62
N ARG A 206 4.14 0.10 10.56
CA ARG A 206 4.18 0.77 9.25
C ARG A 206 2.78 1.01 8.70
N ASP A 207 1.94 -0.01 8.68
CA ASP A 207 0.57 0.07 8.14
C ASP A 207 -0.30 1.00 8.98
N LYS A 208 -0.13 1.00 10.31
CA LYS A 208 -0.77 1.95 11.22
C LYS A 208 -0.36 3.39 10.93
N LYS A 209 0.93 3.65 10.70
CA LYS A 209 1.44 4.97 10.31
C LYS A 209 0.87 5.42 8.96
N ILE A 210 0.82 4.55 7.96
CA ILE A 210 0.24 4.84 6.64
C ILE A 210 -1.25 5.17 6.78
N ALA A 211 -2.00 4.35 7.53
CA ALA A 211 -3.42 4.59 7.78
C ALA A 211 -3.67 5.91 8.49
N ASN A 212 -2.85 6.24 9.50
CA ASN A 212 -2.97 7.50 10.23
C ASN A 212 -2.63 8.71 9.33
N ASN A 213 -1.57 8.62 8.51
CA ASN A 213 -1.22 9.68 7.56
C ASN A 213 -2.36 9.93 6.57
N ASN A 214 -2.94 8.88 6.01
CA ASN A 214 -4.09 8.98 5.10
C ASN A 214 -5.32 9.56 5.81
N SER A 215 -5.56 9.19 7.07
CA SER A 215 -6.64 9.76 7.87
C SER A 215 -6.44 11.26 8.11
N ASN A 216 -5.23 11.69 8.46
CA ASN A 216 -4.91 13.11 8.64
C ASN A 216 -5.07 13.89 7.34
N ILE A 217 -4.57 13.39 6.22
CA ILE A 217 -4.73 14.02 4.91
C ILE A 217 -6.22 14.21 4.56
N ASN A 218 -7.04 13.17 4.77
CA ASN A 218 -8.47 13.25 4.50
C ASN A 218 -9.18 14.24 5.42
N LYS A 219 -8.84 14.26 6.72
CA LYS A 219 -9.38 15.24 7.68
C LYS A 219 -8.98 16.67 7.34
N ALA A 220 -7.71 16.93 7.01
CA ALA A 220 -7.25 18.24 6.56
C ALA A 220 -8.08 18.70 5.36
N ARG A 221 -8.22 17.83 4.35
CA ARG A 221 -9.01 18.13 3.16
C ARG A 221 -10.46 18.48 3.50
N GLU A 222 -11.13 17.66 4.32
CA GLU A 222 -12.51 17.91 4.76
C GLU A 222 -12.66 19.25 5.50
N ILE A 223 -11.67 19.63 6.32
CA ILE A 223 -11.67 20.91 7.05
C ILE A 223 -11.47 22.09 6.10
N LEU A 224 -10.61 21.95 5.10
CA LEU A 224 -10.21 23.04 4.21
C LEU A 224 -11.26 23.39 3.17
N ILE A 225 -11.98 22.41 2.61
CA ILE A 225 -12.97 22.67 1.55
C ILE A 225 -14.01 23.71 1.98
N GLY A 226 -14.16 24.76 1.17
CA GLY A 226 -15.05 25.89 1.41
C GLY A 226 -14.52 26.94 2.38
N LYS A 227 -13.31 26.78 2.92
CA LYS A 227 -12.66 27.76 3.80
C LYS A 227 -11.84 28.77 3.03
N LYS A 228 -11.74 29.96 3.61
CA LYS A 228 -10.95 31.08 3.10
C LYS A 228 -9.87 31.46 4.09
N TYR A 229 -8.68 31.70 3.57
CA TYR A 229 -7.50 32.09 4.33
C TYR A 229 -6.79 33.23 3.61
N THR A 230 -5.91 33.92 4.32
CA THR A 230 -4.98 34.89 3.73
C THR A 230 -3.56 34.50 4.12
N ILE A 231 -2.69 34.34 3.12
CA ILE A 231 -1.24 34.23 3.31
C ILE A 231 -0.66 35.64 3.31
N VAL A 232 0.19 35.96 4.29
CA VAL A 232 0.85 37.26 4.41
C VAL A 232 2.30 37.13 4.86
N PRO A 233 3.20 38.03 4.43
CA PRO A 233 4.49 38.20 5.08
C PRO A 233 4.31 38.71 6.50
N GLU A 234 4.88 38.01 7.48
CA GLU A 234 4.91 38.41 8.88
C GLU A 234 6.23 39.14 9.20
N LEU A 235 7.37 38.54 8.82
CA LEU A 235 8.71 39.09 9.09
C LEU A 235 9.57 39.17 7.82
N TYR A 236 10.47 40.15 7.79
CA TYR A 236 11.56 40.29 6.83
C TYR A 236 12.89 40.38 7.58
N ASP A 237 13.79 39.41 7.37
CA ASP A 237 15.03 39.22 8.13
C ASP A 237 14.83 39.24 9.67
N GLY A 238 13.70 38.70 10.12
CA GLY A 238 13.33 38.65 11.54
C GLY A 238 12.78 39.96 12.12
N GLN A 239 12.69 41.03 11.33
CA GLN A 239 11.99 42.27 11.68
C GLN A 239 10.54 42.20 11.17
N ASP A 240 9.58 42.81 11.88
CA ASP A 240 8.19 42.97 11.38
C ASP A 240 8.20 43.50 9.94
N ALA A 241 7.49 42.82 9.04
CA ALA A 241 7.55 43.11 7.62
C ALA A 241 7.08 44.53 7.28
N THR A 242 6.08 45.06 8.00
CA THR A 242 5.59 46.43 7.79
C THR A 242 6.63 47.43 8.25
N GLN A 243 7.19 47.25 9.46
CA GLN A 243 8.26 48.11 9.96
C GLN A 243 9.51 48.05 9.06
N ALA A 244 9.85 46.88 8.50
CA ALA A 244 10.98 46.73 7.59
C ALA A 244 10.76 47.48 6.28
N MET A 245 9.52 47.55 5.77
CA MET A 245 9.19 48.44 4.64
C MET A 245 9.33 49.91 5.03
N ASP A 246 8.75 50.34 6.16
CA ASP A 246 8.83 51.74 6.62
C ASP A 246 10.28 52.20 6.83
N ASP A 247 11.15 51.31 7.30
CA ASP A 247 12.59 51.54 7.49
C ASP A 247 13.40 51.52 6.18
N ASN A 248 12.79 51.26 5.02
CA ASN A 248 13.45 50.99 3.73
C ASN A 248 14.44 49.80 3.75
N LYS A 249 14.18 48.80 4.59
CA LYS A 249 14.96 47.55 4.64
C LYS A 249 14.35 46.44 3.77
N ALA A 250 13.03 46.45 3.61
CA ALA A 250 12.29 45.50 2.77
C ALA A 250 11.75 46.18 1.49
N PRO A 251 11.42 45.40 0.44
CA PRO A 251 10.74 45.92 -0.75
C PRO A 251 9.44 46.63 -0.38
N GLN A 252 9.23 47.84 -0.91
CA GLN A 252 8.11 48.73 -0.52
C GLN A 252 6.71 48.18 -0.85
N ASN A 253 6.66 47.15 -1.70
CA ASN A 253 5.45 46.44 -2.11
C ASN A 253 5.35 45.04 -1.48
N LEU A 254 6.22 44.66 -0.52
CA LEU A 254 6.28 43.30 0.02
C LEU A 254 4.91 42.79 0.51
N ILE A 255 4.18 43.59 1.29
CA ILE A 255 2.87 43.20 1.79
C ILE A 255 1.82 43.15 0.68
N HIS A 256 1.85 44.08 -0.28
CA HIS A 256 0.86 44.15 -1.35
C HIS A 256 1.04 43.05 -2.41
N ASP A 257 2.29 42.71 -2.72
CA ASP A 257 2.64 41.71 -3.74
C ASP A 257 2.76 40.31 -3.14
N GLY A 258 3.10 40.22 -1.85
CA GLY A 258 3.25 38.97 -1.13
C GLY A 258 1.94 38.43 -0.57
N ALA A 259 0.96 39.27 -0.23
CA ALA A 259 -0.28 38.82 0.36
C ALA A 259 -1.25 38.22 -0.68
N GLN A 260 -1.83 37.08 -0.32
CA GLN A 260 -2.71 36.30 -1.21
C GLN A 260 -3.89 35.78 -0.41
N ASP A 261 -5.10 36.00 -0.93
CA ASP A 261 -6.31 35.34 -0.46
C ASP A 261 -6.42 33.96 -1.10
N ILE A 262 -6.84 32.97 -0.33
CA ILE A 262 -6.91 31.58 -0.74
C ILE A 262 -8.25 31.01 -0.35
N GLU A 263 -9.00 30.48 -1.31
CA GLU A 263 -10.27 29.78 -1.09
C GLU A 263 -10.20 28.36 -1.64
N PHE A 264 -10.38 27.37 -0.77
CA PHE A 264 -10.38 25.96 -1.16
C PHE A 264 -11.72 25.60 -1.79
N LEU A 265 -11.75 25.44 -3.12
CA LEU A 265 -12.99 25.18 -3.86
C LEU A 265 -13.45 23.72 -3.70
N ASN A 266 -12.50 22.79 -3.77
CA ASN A 266 -12.77 21.35 -3.68
C ASN A 266 -11.54 20.57 -3.18
N ASP A 267 -11.49 19.26 -3.44
CA ASP A 267 -10.47 18.34 -2.95
C ASP A 267 -9.09 18.51 -3.59
N THR A 268 -9.00 19.28 -4.68
CA THR A 268 -7.78 19.47 -5.46
C THR A 268 -7.53 20.91 -5.89
N GLU A 269 -8.57 21.74 -5.91
CA GLU A 269 -8.56 23.08 -6.49
C GLU A 269 -8.68 24.16 -5.42
N VAL A 270 -7.94 25.24 -5.65
CA VAL A 270 -7.92 26.43 -4.81
C VAL A 270 -8.00 27.67 -5.68
N HIS A 271 -8.83 28.64 -5.29
CA HIS A 271 -8.88 29.95 -5.89
C HIS A 271 -7.91 30.88 -5.17
N ILE A 272 -7.04 31.55 -5.94
CA ILE A 272 -6.02 32.46 -5.42
C ILE A 272 -6.36 33.88 -5.86
N GLY A 273 -6.68 34.72 -4.88
CA GLY A 273 -6.86 36.16 -5.06
C GLY A 273 -5.58 36.92 -4.71
N LEU A 274 -5.16 37.83 -5.59
CA LEU A 274 -3.96 38.65 -5.35
C LEU A 274 -4.36 40.08 -4.97
N LEU A 275 -3.75 40.65 -3.93
CA LEU A 275 -4.11 42.00 -3.46
C LEU A 275 -3.65 43.14 -4.41
N GLY A 276 -2.97 42.82 -5.52
CA GLY A 276 -2.52 43.78 -6.53
C GLY A 276 -3.53 43.94 -7.68
N ASN A 277 -3.99 45.18 -7.93
CA ASN A 277 -4.98 45.54 -8.95
C ASN A 277 -4.68 45.13 -10.41
N TYR A 278 -3.47 44.63 -10.70
CA TYR A 278 -3.02 44.30 -12.06
C TYR A 278 -2.95 42.80 -12.35
N ARG A 279 -3.17 41.93 -11.35
CA ARG A 279 -3.11 40.49 -11.53
C ARG A 279 -4.51 39.90 -11.36
N PRO A 280 -5.07 39.23 -12.38
CA PRO A 280 -6.35 38.58 -12.23
C PRO A 280 -6.22 37.45 -11.21
N ASP A 281 -7.27 37.25 -10.42
CA ASP A 281 -7.44 36.04 -9.62
C ASP A 281 -7.43 34.82 -10.54
N PHE A 282 -6.97 33.68 -10.02
CA PHE A 282 -6.84 32.46 -10.80
C PHE A 282 -7.02 31.23 -9.92
N ASP A 283 -7.40 30.13 -10.55
CA ASP A 283 -7.49 28.83 -9.90
C ASP A 283 -6.18 28.07 -10.08
N ASP A 284 -5.77 27.36 -9.05
CA ASP A 284 -4.59 26.49 -9.04
C ASP A 284 -4.89 25.20 -8.29
N THR A 285 -3.95 24.27 -8.31
CA THR A 285 -4.04 23.02 -7.57
C THR A 285 -3.30 23.10 -6.24
N TYR A 286 -3.82 22.38 -5.25
CA TYR A 286 -3.10 22.15 -4.00
C TYR A 286 -2.93 20.65 -3.73
N SER A 287 -1.95 20.31 -2.91
CA SER A 287 -1.78 18.96 -2.40
C SER A 287 -1.52 18.96 -0.90
N LEU A 288 -1.82 17.83 -0.27
CA LEU A 288 -1.64 17.60 1.16
C LEU A 288 -0.74 16.41 1.36
N THR A 289 0.27 16.59 2.19
CA THR A 289 0.99 15.50 2.86
C THR A 289 0.46 15.35 4.28
N LYS A 290 1.07 14.49 5.10
CA LYS A 290 0.62 14.24 6.50
C LYS A 290 0.66 15.49 7.40
N ASP A 291 1.48 16.48 7.06
CA ASP A 291 1.81 17.65 7.89
C ASP A 291 2.11 18.92 7.07
N THR A 292 1.98 18.87 5.75
CA THR A 292 2.27 20.02 4.87
C THR A 292 1.17 20.20 3.83
N LEU A 293 0.66 21.42 3.72
CA LEU A 293 -0.16 21.92 2.64
C LEU A 293 0.76 22.54 1.59
N ILE A 294 0.60 22.13 0.33
CA ILE A 294 1.43 22.59 -0.78
C ILE A 294 0.55 23.33 -1.77
N ILE A 295 0.82 24.62 -1.96
CA ILE A 295 0.17 25.49 -2.94
C ILE A 295 1.28 26.20 -3.70
N ARG A 296 1.48 25.85 -4.97
CA ARG A 296 2.62 26.30 -5.79
C ARG A 296 3.94 26.04 -5.06
N ASP A 297 4.72 27.08 -4.79
CA ASP A 297 6.02 27.01 -4.10
C ASP A 297 5.89 27.11 -2.58
N ASN A 298 4.68 27.31 -2.04
CA ASN A 298 4.46 27.37 -0.60
C ASN A 298 4.33 25.98 0.00
N HIS A 299 5.19 25.68 0.96
CA HIS A 299 5.16 24.47 1.78
C HIS A 299 4.73 24.86 3.20
N ILE A 300 3.43 24.82 3.45
CA ILE A 300 2.79 25.38 4.65
C ILE A 300 2.63 24.25 5.68
N PRO A 301 3.37 24.27 6.79
CA PRO A 301 3.24 23.23 7.81
C PRO A 301 1.90 23.38 8.54
N TYR A 302 1.23 22.25 8.78
CA TYR A 302 -0.02 22.21 9.52
C TYR A 302 -0.08 21.07 10.53
N THR A 303 -0.96 21.24 11.52
CA THR A 303 -1.35 20.21 12.48
C THR A 303 -2.86 20.11 12.54
N ILE A 304 -3.37 18.91 12.83
CA ILE A 304 -4.79 18.67 13.08
C ILE A 304 -4.95 18.31 14.54
N ASN A 305 -5.90 18.97 15.20
CA ASN A 305 -6.32 18.66 16.56
C ASN A 305 -7.85 18.68 16.65
N ASP A 306 -8.40 18.48 17.85
CA ASP A 306 -9.85 18.44 18.06
C ASP A 306 -10.57 19.77 17.76
N GLN A 307 -9.82 20.87 17.62
CA GLN A 307 -10.32 22.21 17.32
C GLN A 307 -10.27 22.55 15.82
N GLY A 308 -9.67 21.69 14.98
CA GLY A 308 -9.58 21.88 13.54
C GLY A 308 -8.16 21.77 13.01
N ILE A 309 -7.84 22.59 12.01
CA ILE A 309 -6.50 22.70 11.42
C ILE A 309 -5.80 23.96 11.95
N SER A 310 -4.53 23.83 12.28
CA SER A 310 -3.68 24.96 12.70
C SER A 310 -2.42 24.97 11.87
N PHE A 311 -2.02 26.14 11.40
CA PHE A 311 -0.85 26.31 10.55
C PHE A 311 0.31 26.93 11.34
N SER A 312 1.52 26.49 11.05
CA SER A 312 2.74 27.13 11.54
C SER A 312 3.28 28.09 10.51
N SER A 313 4.03 29.10 10.96
CA SER A 313 4.80 29.97 10.08
C SER A 313 5.84 29.17 9.29
N TRP A 314 6.18 29.62 8.09
CA TRP A 314 7.26 29.07 7.28
C TRP A 314 8.12 30.20 6.71
N THR A 315 9.24 29.85 6.09
CA THR A 315 10.15 30.84 5.50
C THR A 315 10.39 30.59 4.03
N SER A 316 10.70 31.65 3.29
CA SER A 316 11.23 31.60 1.93
C SER A 316 12.42 32.55 1.79
N ASP A 317 13.26 32.31 0.79
CA ASP A 317 14.31 33.24 0.38
C ASP A 317 13.81 34.15 -0.75
N MET A 318 14.13 35.44 -0.67
CA MET A 318 13.93 36.42 -1.73
C MET A 318 15.18 37.29 -1.83
N ASP A 319 15.95 37.12 -2.91
CA ASP A 319 17.18 37.88 -3.17
C ASP A 319 18.21 37.81 -2.01
N GLY A 320 18.30 36.66 -1.33
CA GLY A 320 19.21 36.46 -0.19
C GLY A 320 18.67 36.98 1.16
N HIS A 321 17.41 37.41 1.20
CA HIS A 321 16.70 37.81 2.41
C HIS A 321 15.67 36.76 2.81
N THR A 322 15.46 36.61 4.12
CA THR A 322 14.48 35.65 4.65
C THR A 322 13.14 36.32 4.91
N ILE A 323 12.09 35.81 4.29
CA ILE A 323 10.70 36.20 4.58
C ILE A 323 10.07 35.11 5.43
N THR A 324 9.48 35.49 6.56
CA THR A 324 8.60 34.61 7.35
C THR A 324 7.16 34.88 6.97
N TRP A 325 6.43 33.81 6.68
CA TRP A 325 5.05 33.84 6.23
C TRP A 325 4.12 33.27 7.29
N GLU A 326 2.89 33.79 7.28
CA GLU A 326 1.79 33.29 8.09
C GLU A 326 0.56 33.09 7.21
N ILE A 327 -0.30 32.14 7.59
CA ILE A 327 -1.63 31.96 7.01
C ILE A 327 -2.68 32.15 8.10
N ARG A 328 -3.67 33.00 7.83
CA ARG A 328 -4.72 33.39 8.79
C ARG A 328 -6.09 33.01 8.25
N GLU A 329 -6.98 32.48 9.10
CA GLU A 329 -8.39 32.26 8.71
C GLU A 329 -9.09 33.62 8.57
N ARG A 330 -9.95 33.74 7.55
CA ARG A 330 -10.65 34.98 7.20
C ARG A 330 -12.07 35.05 7.71
#